data_AF-A0A2V6KIJ8-F1
#
_entry.id   AF-A0A2V6KIJ8-F1
#
_cell.length_a   1.000
_cell.length_b   1.000
_cell.length_c   1.000
_cell.angle_alpha   90.00
_cell.angle_beta   90.00
_cell.angle_gamma   90.00
#
_symmetry.space_group_name_H-M   'P 1'
#
loop_
_entity.id
_entity.type
_entity.pdbx_description
1 polymer ?
#
loop_
_entity_poly.entity_id
_entity_poly.type
_entity_poly.pdbx_seq_one_letter_code
_entity_poly.pdbx_strand_id
1 'polypeptide(L)' 'RDFLPSSWRVFHPTWVDIWTYIGTIGIFTSLFLLFIRFLPMIAMSEVKTAVPEADPHYGGRATGKEPAR' A
#
# COMPACT_ATOMS: atom_id res chain seq x y z
N ARG A 1 -26.25 -28.45 -17.65
CA ARG A 1 -25.25 -28.46 -16.55
C ARG A 1 -24.64 -29.85 -16.54
N ASP A 2 -23.31 -29.94 -16.50
CA ASP A 2 -22.52 -31.15 -16.71
C ASP A 2 -22.63 -32.15 -15.54
N PHE A 3 -23.82 -32.73 -15.38
CA PHE A 3 -24.14 -33.70 -14.33
C PHE A 3 -23.87 -35.15 -14.75
N LEU A 4 -23.56 -35.38 -16.03
CA LEU A 4 -23.17 -36.71 -16.51
C LEU A 4 -21.68 -36.95 -16.22
N PRO A 5 -21.31 -38.11 -15.63
CA PRO A 5 -19.91 -38.43 -15.33
C PRO A 5 -19.00 -38.43 -16.55
N SER A 6 -19.55 -38.63 -17.75
CA SER A 6 -18.82 -38.59 -19.02
C SER A 6 -18.31 -37.20 -19.39
N SER A 7 -18.88 -36.14 -18.81
CA SER A 7 -18.45 -34.75 -19.03
C SER A 7 -17.33 -34.32 -18.10
N TRP A 8 -16.90 -35.17 -17.16
CA TRP A 8 -15.79 -34.87 -16.26
C TRP A 8 -14.47 -34.97 -17.01
N ARG A 9 -13.86 -33.81 -17.29
CA ARG A 9 -12.51 -33.73 -17.83
C ARG A 9 -11.59 -33.09 -16.82
N VAL A 10 -10.36 -33.59 -16.78
CA VAL A 10 -9.27 -32.98 -16.03
C VAL A 10 -8.77 -31.79 -16.85
N PHE A 11 -8.66 -30.63 -16.20
CA PHE A 11 -8.08 -29.45 -16.82
C PHE A 11 -6.56 -29.58 -16.83
N HIS A 12 -5.97 -29.51 -18.02
CA HIS A 12 -4.53 -29.45 -18.20
C HIS A 12 -4.16 -28.03 -18.59
N PRO A 13 -3.55 -27.25 -17.68
CA PRO A 13 -3.15 -25.88 -17.98
C PRO A 13 -2.14 -25.88 -19.11
N THR A 14 -2.35 -24.97 -20.05
CA THR A 14 -1.38 -24.74 -21.12
C THR A 14 -0.22 -23.90 -20.61
N TRP A 15 0.89 -23.86 -21.35
CA TRP A 15 2.00 -22.98 -20.99
C TRP A 15 1.57 -21.50 -20.94
N VAL A 16 0.54 -21.10 -21.71
CA VAL A 16 0.05 -19.72 -21.78
C VAL A 16 -0.60 -19.38 -20.46
N ASP A 17 -1.40 -20.29 -19.88
CA ASP A 17 -2.07 -20.08 -18.60
C ASP A 17 -1.04 -19.81 -17.48
N ILE A 18 0.08 -20.53 -17.50
CA ILE A 18 1.17 -20.36 -16.53
C ILE A 18 1.88 -19.01 -16.73
N TRP A 19 2.20 -18.65 -17.97
CA TRP A 19 2.86 -17.37 -18.27
C TRP A 19 1.96 -16.17 -18.01
N THR A 20 0.67 -16.27 -18.29
CA THR A 20 -0.30 -15.22 -17.95
C THR A 20 -0.42 -15.07 -16.44
N TYR A 21 -0.48 -16.17 -15.69
CA TYR A 21 -0.51 -16.13 -14.23
C TYR A 21 0.74 -15.44 -13.66
N ILE A 22 1.94 -15.87 -14.06
CA ILE A 22 3.20 -15.23 -13.65
C ILE A 22 3.26 -13.77 -14.11
N GLY A 23 2.77 -13.49 -15.33
CA GLY A 23 2.71 -12.16 -15.90
C GLY A 23 1.86 -11.19 -15.08
N THR A 24 0.75 -11.64 -14.49
CA THR A 24 -0.06 -10.78 -13.61
C THR A 24 0.67 -10.38 -12.33
N ILE A 25 1.38 -11.32 -11.70
CA ILE A 25 2.24 -11.05 -10.53
C ILE A 25 3.38 -10.11 -10.92
N GLY A 26 4.00 -10.36 -12.08
CA GLY A 26 5.09 -9.54 -12.62
C GLY A 26 4.66 -8.12 -12.93
N ILE A 27 3.54 -7.92 -13.63
CA ILE A 27 3.00 -6.60 -13.97
C ILE A 27 2.60 -5.84 -12.71
N PHE A 28 1.91 -6.49 -11.77
CA PHE A 28 1.57 -5.88 -10.48
C PHE A 28 2.83 -5.42 -9.74
N THR A 29 3.81 -6.31 -9.58
CA THR A 29 5.06 -5.99 -8.87
C THR A 29 5.87 -4.93 -9.61
N SER A 30 5.94 -4.99 -10.94
CA SER A 30 6.67 -4.02 -11.74
C SER A 30 6.06 -2.63 -11.62
N LEU A 31 4.74 -2.50 -11.75
CA LEU A 31 4.04 -1.22 -11.56
C LEU A 31 4.17 -0.71 -10.12
N PHE A 32 4.13 -1.60 -9.12
CA PHE A 32 4.35 -1.25 -7.72
C PHE A 32 5.78 -0.76 -7.43
N LEU A 33 6.80 -1.44 -7.97
CA LEU A 33 8.19 -1.00 -7.85
C LEU A 33 8.42 0.33 -8.58
N LEU A 34 7.79 0.50 -9.75
CA LEU A 34 7.82 1.75 -10.51
C LEU A 34 7.20 2.90 -9.72
N PHE A 35 6.07 2.63 -9.05
CA PHE A 35 5.37 3.58 -8.20
C PHE A 35 6.27 4.04 -7.04
N ILE A 36 6.91 3.12 -6.30
CA ILE A 36 7.84 3.46 -5.21
C ILE A 36 9.08 4.19 -5.72
N ARG A 37 9.56 3.87 -6.93
CA ARG A 37 10.77 4.47 -7.51
C ARG A 37 10.55 5.93 -7.92
N PHE A 38 9.37 6.27 -8.47
CA PHE A 38 9.11 7.58 -9.06
C PHE A 38 8.20 8.48 -8.24
N LEU A 39 7.32 7.93 -7.39
CA LEU A 39 6.43 8.71 -6.54
C LEU A 39 6.87 8.60 -5.07
N PRO A 40 6.73 9.68 -4.29
CA PRO A 40 6.91 9.60 -2.84
C PRO A 40 5.85 8.65 -2.27
N MET A 41 6.32 7.56 -1.64
CA MET A 41 5.48 6.53 -1.02
C MET A 41 4.54 7.10 0.05
N ILE A 42 4.90 8.24 0.65
CA ILE A 42 4.17 8.86 1.75
C ILE A 42 3.45 10.11 1.26
N ALA A 43 2.18 10.24 1.60
CA ALA A 43 1.39 11.45 1.38
C ALA A 43 1.95 12.60 2.24
N MET A 44 2.82 13.41 1.65
CA MET A 44 3.49 14.52 2.37
C MET A 44 2.51 15.56 2.92
N SER A 45 1.30 15.67 2.36
CA SER A 45 0.25 16.56 2.87
C SER A 45 -0.23 16.16 4.27
N GLU A 46 -0.30 14.85 4.58
CA GLU A 46 -0.72 14.38 5.90
C GLU A 46 0.42 14.45 6.91
N VAL A 47 1.65 14.12 6.48
CA VAL A 47 2.85 14.19 7.34
C VAL A 47 3.07 15.62 7.85
N LYS A 48 2.86 16.62 7.00
CA LYS A 48 3.04 18.04 7.38
C LYS A 48 2.03 18.53 8.40
N THR A 49 0.87 17.88 8.57
CA THR A 49 -0.11 18.25 9.60
C THR A 49 0.06 17.42 10.88
N ALA A 50 0.65 16.22 10.76
CA ALA A 50 0.90 15.34 11.90
C ALA A 50 2.16 15.70 12.73
N VAL A 51 3.06 16.51 12.18
CA VAL A 51 4.27 16.96 12.90
C VAL A 51 3.92 17.99 13.99
N PRO A 52 4.55 17.92 15.18
CA PRO A 52 4.33 18.88 16.27
C PRO A 52 4.57 20.34 15.86
N GLU A 53 5.46 20.57 14.89
CA GLU A 53 5.76 21.89 14.33
C GLU A 53 4.60 22.50 13.53
N ALA A 54 3.57 21.71 13.19
CA ALA A 54 2.36 22.19 12.53
C ALA A 54 1.26 22.59 13.50
N ASP A 55 1.43 22.36 14.81
CA ASP A 55 0.51 22.84 15.83
C ASP A 55 0.65 24.36 15.99
N PRO A 56 -0.42 25.14 15.71
CA PRO A 56 -0.43 26.59 15.93
C PRO A 56 -0.11 27.01 17.38
N HIS A 57 -0.17 26.08 18.34
CA HIS A 57 0.07 26.30 19.77
C HIS A 57 1.43 25.76 20.28
N TYR A 58 2.33 25.29 19.41
CA TYR A 58 3.64 24.75 19.79
C TYR A 58 4.53 25.74 20.58
N GLY A 59 4.27 27.05 20.50
CA GLY A 59 5.00 28.10 21.22
C GLY A 59 4.39 28.60 22.55
N GLY A 60 3.29 28.02 23.03
CA GLY A 60 2.47 28.62 24.10
C GLY A 60 2.79 28.24 25.55
N ARG A 61 3.80 27.40 25.84
CA ARG A 61 4.10 26.96 27.22
C ARG A 61 5.56 27.17 27.62
N ALA A 62 6.04 28.39 27.46
CA ALA A 62 7.23 28.89 28.12
C ALA A 62 6.86 30.01 29.11
N THR A 63 6.04 29.71 30.12
CA THR A 63 5.86 30.62 31.27
C THR A 63 5.26 29.89 32.46
N GLY A 64 5.98 29.95 33.59
CA GLY A 64 5.40 29.84 34.93
C GLY A 64 5.31 28.47 35.58
N LYS A 65 6.43 27.76 35.81
CA LYS A 65 6.53 26.96 37.04
C LYS A 65 7.03 27.88 38.14
N GLU A 66 6.09 28.53 38.82
CA GLU A 66 6.35 29.22 40.08
C GLU A 66 6.62 28.17 41.17
N PRO A 67 7.73 28.27 41.92
CA PRO A 67 7.92 27.43 43.09
C PRO A 67 6.95 27.89 44.19
N ALA A 68 5.84 27.17 44.34
CA ALA A 68 4.98 27.33 45.51
C ALA A 68 5.74 26.88 46.76
N ARG A 69 5.86 27.84 47.67
CA ARG A 69 6.39 27.83 49.03
C ARG A 69 5.95 26.64 49.88
#